data_AF-A0A376ZL20-F1
#
_entry.id   AF-A0A376ZL20-F1
#
_cell.length_a   1.000
_cell.length_b   1.000
_cell.length_c   1.000
_cell.angle_alpha   90.00
_cell.angle_beta   90.00
_cell.angle_gamma   90.00
#
_symmetry.space_group_name_H-M   'P 1'
#
loop_
_entity.id
_entity.type
_entity.pdbx_description
1 polymer ?
#
loop_
_entity_poly.entity_id
_entity_poly.type
_entity_poly.pdbx_seq_one_letter_code
_entity_poly.pdbx_strand_id
1 'polypeptide(L)'
;MPSARLQQQFIRLWQCCEGKSQDTTLNELAALLSCSRRHMRTLLNTMQDRGWLTWEAEVGRGKRSRLTFLYTGLALQQQRAEDLLEQDRIDQLVQLVGDKATVRQMLVSHLGRSFRQGRHILRVLYYRPLRNLLPGSALRRSETHIARQIFSSLTRINEENGELEADIAHHWQQISPLHWRFFLRPGVHFHHGRELEMDDVIASLKRINTLPLYSHIADIVSPTPWTLDIHLTQPDRWLPLLLDKFRR
;
A
#
# COMPACT_ATOMS: atom_id res chain seq x y z
N MET A 1 5.36 2.36 22.10
CA MET A 1 6.24 3.16 21.21
C MET A 1 6.61 4.49 21.87
N PRO A 2 7.86 4.94 21.79
CA PRO A 2 8.23 6.31 22.17
C PRO A 2 7.45 7.32 21.34
N SER A 3 7.09 8.47 21.93
CA SER A 3 6.58 9.55 21.11
C SER A 3 7.73 10.07 20.24
N ALA A 4 7.49 10.31 18.96
CA ALA A 4 8.50 10.84 18.03
C ALA A 4 9.17 12.13 18.57
N ARG A 5 8.43 12.90 19.38
CA ARG A 5 8.92 14.10 20.06
C ARG A 5 9.97 13.76 21.14
N LEU A 6 9.79 12.70 21.93
CA LEU A 6 10.77 12.30 22.95
C LEU A 6 12.09 11.86 22.32
N GLN A 7 12.04 11.09 21.23
CA GLN A 7 13.24 10.68 20.48
C GLN A 7 13.99 11.88 19.91
N GLN A 8 13.29 12.88 19.36
CA GLN A 8 13.91 14.09 18.85
C GLN A 8 14.61 14.90 19.95
N GLN A 9 14.02 14.97 21.14
CA GLN A 9 14.64 15.64 22.29
C GLN A 9 15.88 14.89 22.77
N PHE A 10 15.86 13.55 22.75
CA PHE A 10 17.04 12.74 23.08
C PHE A 10 18.17 12.96 22.08
N ILE A 11 17.88 12.91 20.76
CA ILE A 11 18.89 13.11 19.71
C ILE A 11 19.52 14.50 19.85
N ARG A 12 18.73 15.54 20.09
CA ARG A 12 19.27 16.89 20.35
C ARG A 12 20.17 16.92 21.59
N LEU A 13 19.73 16.32 22.69
CA LEU A 13 20.51 16.25 23.92
C LEU A 13 21.84 15.52 23.69
N TRP A 14 21.79 14.38 22.99
CA TRP A 14 22.96 13.58 22.65
C TRP A 14 23.93 14.33 21.75
N GLN A 15 23.44 15.06 20.74
CA GLN A 15 24.26 15.90 19.85
C GLN A 15 24.95 17.03 20.62
N CYS A 16 24.22 17.73 21.50
CA CYS A 16 24.79 18.81 22.31
C CYS A 16 25.86 18.33 23.30
N CYS A 17 25.79 17.08 23.75
CA CYS A 17 26.73 16.48 24.70
C CYS A 17 27.75 15.55 24.02
N GLU A 18 27.74 15.45 22.68
CA GLU A 18 28.55 14.52 21.89
C GLU A 18 28.45 13.04 22.35
N GLY A 19 27.34 12.67 22.99
CA GLY A 19 27.15 11.35 23.59
C GLY A 19 28.08 11.01 24.76
N LYS A 20 28.85 11.97 25.28
CA LYS A 20 29.77 11.76 26.40
C LYS A 20 29.04 11.85 27.73
N SER A 21 29.50 11.06 28.70
CA SER A 21 29.08 11.25 30.09
C SER A 21 29.65 12.56 30.62
N GLN A 22 28.83 13.37 31.29
CA GLN A 22 29.25 14.67 31.78
C GLN A 22 28.53 15.07 33.07
N ASP A 23 29.23 15.86 33.89
CA ASP A 23 28.68 16.44 35.11
C ASP A 23 28.07 17.82 34.79
N THR A 24 26.74 17.92 34.84
CA THR A 24 25.98 19.09 34.39
C THR A 24 24.83 19.42 35.35
N THR A 25 24.18 20.57 35.18
CA THR A 25 23.01 20.93 35.98
C THR A 25 21.72 20.87 35.15
N LEU A 26 20.59 20.64 35.83
CA LEU A 26 19.26 20.73 35.23
C LEU A 26 18.99 22.08 34.54
N ASN A 27 19.63 23.16 34.98
CA ASN A 27 19.54 24.47 34.36
C ASN A 27 20.28 24.55 33.02
N GLU A 28 21.50 24.04 32.98
CA GLU A 28 22.32 24.00 31.77
C GLU A 28 21.61 23.18 30.68
N LEU A 29 21.11 21.99 31.04
CA LEU A 29 20.36 21.13 30.11
C LEU A 29 19.04 21.78 29.64
N ALA A 30 18.32 22.45 30.54
CA ALA A 30 17.09 23.15 30.19
C ALA A 30 17.35 24.31 29.22
N ALA A 31 18.44 25.07 29.42
CA ALA A 31 18.86 26.12 28.52
C ALA A 31 19.26 25.58 27.14
N LEU A 32 20.05 24.49 27.09
CA LEU A 32 20.49 23.84 25.84
C LEU A 32 19.31 23.39 24.96
N LEU A 33 18.26 22.83 25.56
CA LEU A 33 17.08 22.37 24.83
C LEU A 33 15.98 23.44 24.72
N SER A 34 16.25 24.67 25.18
CA SER A 34 15.29 25.79 25.19
C SER A 34 13.95 25.43 25.84
N CYS A 35 13.99 24.78 27.01
CA CYS A 35 12.80 24.33 27.73
C CYS A 35 12.83 24.71 29.22
N SER A 36 11.71 24.56 29.92
CA SER A 36 11.66 24.84 31.37
C SER A 36 12.35 23.75 32.18
N ARG A 37 12.92 24.10 33.34
CA ARG A 37 13.57 23.14 34.26
C ARG A 37 12.63 21.98 34.64
N ARG A 38 11.33 22.26 34.84
CA ARG A 38 10.32 21.23 35.16
C ARG A 38 10.11 20.27 33.98
N HIS A 39 10.08 20.78 32.75
CA HIS A 39 9.95 19.94 31.56
C HIS A 39 11.20 19.09 31.35
N MET A 40 12.40 19.67 31.53
CA MET A 40 13.65 18.93 31.38
C MET A 40 13.76 17.74 32.35
N ARG A 41 13.37 17.94 33.61
CA ARG A 41 13.31 16.84 34.59
C ARG A 41 12.35 15.73 34.15
N THR A 42 11.21 16.10 33.59
CA THR A 42 10.22 15.12 33.09
C THR A 42 10.78 14.35 31.90
N LEU A 43 11.47 15.03 30.97
CA LEU A 43 12.13 14.40 29.83
C LEU A 43 13.22 13.41 30.29
N LEU A 44 14.12 13.82 31.20
CA LEU A 44 15.19 12.96 31.71
C LEU A 44 14.64 11.70 32.39
N ASN A 45 13.64 11.85 33.27
CA ASN A 45 13.00 10.70 33.91
C ASN A 45 12.38 9.76 32.85
N THR A 46 11.66 10.31 31.88
CA THR A 46 11.03 9.50 30.81
C THR A 46 12.07 8.78 29.93
N MET A 47 13.22 9.42 29.67
CA MET A 47 14.33 8.82 28.91
C MET A 47 15.06 7.76 29.74
N GLN A 48 15.20 7.96 31.06
CA GLN A 48 15.79 7.01 31.99
C GLN A 48 14.92 5.78 32.20
N ASP A 49 13.60 5.94 32.36
CA ASP A 49 12.65 4.83 32.46
C ASP A 49 12.67 3.93 31.22
N ARG A 50 13.11 4.47 30.08
CA ARG A 50 13.29 3.74 28.81
C ARG A 50 14.70 3.20 28.61
N GLY A 51 15.60 3.41 29.56
CA GLY A 51 16.98 2.95 29.51
C GLY A 51 17.87 3.68 28.49
N TRP A 52 17.50 4.89 28.05
CA TRP A 52 18.29 5.63 27.05
C TRP A 52 19.49 6.37 27.67
N LEU A 53 19.34 6.80 28.91
CA LEU A 53 20.34 7.52 29.69
C LEU A 53 20.14 7.23 31.19
N THR A 54 21.12 7.58 31.99
CA THR A 54 21.01 7.64 33.45
C THR A 54 21.34 9.06 33.92
N TRP A 55 20.56 9.52 34.89
CA TRP A 55 20.66 10.83 35.52
C TRP A 55 20.79 10.66 37.03
N GLU A 56 22.00 10.86 37.54
CA GLU A 56 22.32 10.78 38.96
C GLU A 56 22.28 12.19 39.57
N ALA A 57 21.14 12.53 40.17
CA ALA A 57 20.93 13.84 40.77
C ALA A 57 21.69 13.98 42.10
N GLU A 58 22.55 14.99 42.21
CA GLU A 58 23.17 15.35 43.50
C GLU A 58 22.32 16.33 44.30
N VAL A 59 22.27 16.14 45.63
CA VAL A 59 21.47 16.97 46.54
C VAL A 59 22.28 18.20 46.99
N GLY A 60 21.83 19.39 46.58
CA GLY A 60 22.39 20.69 46.98
C GLY A 60 22.25 21.78 45.91
N ARG A 61 22.08 23.06 46.29
CA ARG A 61 22.05 24.18 45.31
C ARG A 61 23.41 24.27 44.61
N GLY A 62 23.42 24.10 43.29
CA GLY A 62 24.61 24.30 42.45
C GLY A 62 25.51 23.07 42.29
N LYS A 63 25.16 21.92 42.88
CA LYS A 63 25.90 20.67 42.64
C LYS A 63 25.63 20.12 41.25
N ARG A 64 26.68 19.63 40.59
CA ARG A 64 26.60 19.04 39.25
C ARG A 64 26.12 17.60 39.38
N SER A 65 25.09 17.26 38.62
CA SER A 65 24.54 15.91 38.53
C SER A 65 25.18 15.19 37.34
N ARG A 66 25.32 13.87 37.43
CA ARG A 66 25.97 13.09 36.37
C ARG A 66 24.95 12.61 35.35
N LEU A 67 25.20 12.93 34.09
CA LEU A 67 24.45 12.41 32.93
C LEU A 67 25.32 11.38 32.21
N THR A 68 24.79 10.18 32.01
CA THR A 68 25.45 9.11 31.24
C THR A 68 24.50 8.60 30.16
N PHE A 69 24.95 8.57 28.91
CA PHE A 69 24.16 8.01 27.80
C PHE A 69 24.37 6.50 27.71
N LEU A 70 23.27 5.74 27.74
CA LEU A 70 23.29 4.28 27.58
C LEU A 70 22.98 3.84 26.14
N TYR A 71 22.32 4.72 25.38
CA TYR A 71 22.03 4.54 23.96
C TYR A 71 22.81 5.54 23.11
N THR A 72 23.22 5.11 21.92
CA THR A 72 23.83 6.02 20.94
C THR A 72 22.73 6.79 20.20
N GLY A 73 23.02 8.03 19.82
CA GLY A 73 22.14 8.81 18.94
C GLY A 73 21.85 8.09 17.63
N LEU A 74 22.82 7.32 17.12
CA LEU A 74 22.70 6.52 15.90
C LEU A 74 21.66 5.41 16.02
N ALA A 75 21.66 4.65 17.13
CA ALA A 75 20.70 3.56 17.33
C ALA A 75 19.26 4.08 17.41
N LEU A 76 19.05 5.22 18.07
CA LEU A 76 17.72 5.84 18.15
C LEU A 76 17.29 6.46 16.81
N GLN A 77 18.24 7.01 16.03
CA GLN A 77 17.99 7.47 14.67
C GLN A 77 17.60 6.32 13.73
N GLN A 78 18.27 5.16 13.82
CA GLN A 78 17.93 3.96 13.06
C GLN A 78 16.53 3.46 13.41
N GLN A 79 16.22 3.31 14.70
CA GLN A 79 14.88 2.90 15.14
C GLN A 79 13.80 3.86 14.61
N ARG A 80 14.05 5.17 14.65
CA ARG A 80 13.11 6.15 14.12
C ARG A 80 12.99 6.10 12.60
N ALA A 81 14.08 5.83 11.87
CA ALA A 81 14.05 5.65 10.43
C ALA A 81 13.18 4.43 10.04
N GLU A 82 13.30 3.32 10.78
CA GLU A 82 12.45 2.15 10.64
C GLU A 82 10.98 2.47 10.93
N ASP A 83 10.68 3.15 12.04
CA ASP A 83 9.31 3.57 12.37
C ASP A 83 8.69 4.45 11.27
N LEU A 84 9.48 5.33 10.64
CA LEU A 84 9.02 6.21 9.55
C LEU A 84 8.78 5.43 8.25
N LEU A 85 9.62 4.44 7.94
CA LEU A 85 9.40 3.52 6.81
C LEU A 85 8.14 2.69 6.99
N GLU A 86 7.91 2.19 8.20
CA GLU A 86 6.71 1.40 8.51
C GLU A 86 5.42 2.20 8.39
N GLN A 87 5.48 3.50 8.65
CA GLN A 87 4.34 4.43 8.56
C GLN A 87 4.20 5.08 7.18
N ASP A 88 4.99 4.64 6.20
CA ASP A 88 5.06 5.21 4.83
C ASP A 88 5.35 6.73 4.82
N ARG A 89 6.05 7.26 5.84
CA ARG A 89 6.39 8.68 5.99
C ARG A 89 7.75 9.02 5.36
N ILE A 90 7.85 8.78 4.05
CA ILE A 90 9.12 8.87 3.30
C ILE A 90 9.73 10.28 3.34
N ASP A 91 8.92 11.34 3.28
CA ASP A 91 9.44 12.72 3.33
C ASP A 91 10.19 13.01 4.65
N GLN A 92 9.67 12.50 5.77
CA GLN A 92 10.30 12.66 7.08
C GLN A 92 11.54 11.78 7.22
N LEU A 93 11.54 10.60 6.62
CA LEU A 93 12.71 9.73 6.55
C LEU A 93 13.85 10.44 5.81
N VAL A 94 13.56 11.04 4.66
CA VAL A 94 14.53 11.82 3.87
C VAL A 94 15.10 12.98 4.69
N GLN A 95 14.26 13.70 5.43
CA GLN A 95 14.71 14.77 6.33
C GLN A 95 15.55 14.27 7.51
N LEU A 96 15.24 13.09 8.04
CA LEU A 96 15.93 12.51 9.20
C LEU A 96 17.33 11.99 8.85
N VAL A 97 17.43 11.24 7.75
CA VAL A 97 18.67 10.58 7.33
C VAL A 97 19.57 11.56 6.57
N GLY A 98 18.98 12.49 5.79
CA GLY A 98 19.70 13.50 5.01
C GLY A 98 20.45 12.96 3.79
N ASP A 99 20.95 11.73 3.87
CA ASP A 99 21.62 11.02 2.77
C ASP A 99 20.63 10.23 1.90
N LYS A 100 20.54 10.63 0.63
CA LYS A 100 19.70 9.96 -0.38
C LYS A 100 20.12 8.52 -0.64
N ALA A 101 21.41 8.19 -0.55
CA ALA A 101 21.89 6.83 -0.82
C ALA A 101 21.44 5.86 0.27
N THR A 102 21.62 6.24 1.54
CA THR A 102 21.15 5.49 2.71
C THR A 102 19.63 5.33 2.68
N VAL A 103 18.87 6.40 2.40
CA VAL A 103 17.40 6.31 2.27
C VAL A 103 17.00 5.35 1.17
N ARG A 104 17.66 5.39 0.01
CA ARG A 104 17.39 4.46 -1.08
C ARG A 104 17.65 3.01 -0.66
N GLN A 105 18.74 2.73 0.04
CA GLN A 105 19.05 1.39 0.52
C GLN A 105 18.00 0.88 1.51
N MET A 106 17.56 1.75 2.43
CA MET A 106 16.48 1.46 3.36
C MET A 106 15.12 1.23 2.68
N LEU A 107 14.81 2.01 1.64
CA LEU A 107 13.60 1.79 0.84
C LEU A 107 13.66 0.42 0.17
N VAL A 108 14.80 0.09 -0.47
CA VAL A 108 15.00 -1.18 -1.17
C VAL A 108 14.91 -2.38 -0.22
N SER A 109 15.46 -2.30 0.99
CA SER A 109 15.36 -3.38 1.97
C SER A 109 13.92 -3.60 2.48
N HIS A 110 13.07 -2.58 2.36
CA HIS A 110 11.65 -2.65 2.73
C HIS A 110 10.73 -3.04 1.55
N LEU A 111 11.28 -3.22 0.33
CA LEU A 111 10.52 -3.71 -0.82
C LEU A 111 10.32 -5.23 -0.77
N GLY A 112 9.39 -5.70 -1.58
CA GLY A 112 9.09 -7.11 -1.71
C GLY A 112 8.07 -7.58 -0.68
N ARG A 113 8.07 -8.89 -0.42
CA ARG A 113 7.08 -9.55 0.44
C ARG A 113 7.52 -9.47 1.90
N SER A 114 6.62 -8.98 2.73
CA SER A 114 6.74 -9.01 4.19
C SER A 114 5.48 -9.64 4.80
N PHE A 115 5.61 -10.18 6.01
CA PHE A 115 4.49 -10.71 6.79
C PHE A 115 4.41 -9.96 8.11
N ARG A 116 3.25 -9.35 8.40
CA ARG A 116 3.07 -8.53 9.60
C ARG A 116 1.65 -8.63 10.09
N GLN A 117 1.46 -8.83 11.40
CA GLN A 117 0.13 -8.89 12.04
C GLN A 117 -0.87 -9.82 11.32
N GLY A 118 -0.41 -10.98 10.84
CA GLY A 118 -1.25 -11.93 10.10
C GLY A 118 -1.53 -11.54 8.64
N ARG A 119 -0.94 -10.47 8.12
CA ARG A 119 -1.14 -9.99 6.73
C ARG A 119 0.13 -10.16 5.91
N HIS A 120 -0.02 -10.63 4.68
CA HIS A 120 1.03 -10.55 3.66
C HIS A 120 0.98 -9.17 3.00
N ILE A 121 2.12 -8.47 3.00
CA ILE A 121 2.25 -7.15 2.39
C ILE A 121 3.32 -7.25 1.29
N LEU A 122 2.94 -6.94 0.06
CA LEU A 122 3.86 -6.82 -1.07
C LEU A 122 4.08 -5.33 -1.38
N ARG A 123 5.31 -4.85 -1.21
CA ARG A 123 5.69 -3.47 -1.55
C ARG A 123 6.45 -3.43 -2.86
N VAL A 124 5.94 -2.66 -3.81
CA VAL A 124 6.52 -2.50 -5.15
C VAL A 124 6.75 -1.01 -5.41
N LEU A 125 7.96 -0.66 -5.86
CA LEU A 125 8.22 0.70 -6.32
C LEU A 125 7.44 0.95 -7.61
N TYR A 126 6.55 1.94 -7.57
CA TYR A 126 5.82 2.40 -8.73
C TYR A 126 6.16 3.87 -9.00
N TYR A 127 6.90 4.12 -10.07
CA TYR A 127 7.52 5.41 -10.37
C TYR A 127 6.60 6.39 -11.12
N ARG A 128 5.34 6.00 -11.37
CA ARG A 128 4.35 6.84 -12.06
C ARG A 128 3.08 6.96 -11.23
N PRO A 129 2.28 8.03 -11.40
CA PRO A 129 0.95 8.07 -10.81
C PRO A 129 0.05 6.98 -11.39
N LEU A 130 -0.64 6.23 -10.52
CA LEU A 130 -1.69 5.29 -10.90
C LEU A 130 -3.01 6.05 -11.07
N ARG A 131 -3.39 6.35 -12.32
CA ARG A 131 -4.50 7.27 -12.60
C ARG A 131 -5.87 6.63 -12.43
N ASN A 132 -6.06 5.42 -12.96
CA ASN A 132 -7.28 4.64 -12.80
C ASN A 132 -6.97 3.15 -13.07
N LEU A 133 -7.90 2.29 -12.70
CA LEU A 133 -7.86 0.85 -12.95
C LEU A 133 -9.12 0.36 -13.68
N LEU A 134 -9.90 1.26 -14.28
CA LEU A 134 -11.20 0.94 -14.84
C LEU A 134 -11.03 0.06 -16.10
N PRO A 135 -11.51 -1.19 -16.11
CA PRO A 135 -11.39 -2.04 -17.29
C PRO A 135 -12.18 -1.46 -18.48
N GLY A 136 -11.63 -1.61 -19.68
CA GLY A 136 -12.17 -0.99 -20.89
C GLY A 136 -11.69 0.45 -21.15
N SER A 137 -10.97 1.07 -20.20
CA SER A 137 -10.25 2.32 -20.46
C SER A 137 -8.84 2.06 -21.04
N ALA A 138 -8.15 3.13 -21.44
CA ALA A 138 -6.77 3.05 -21.94
C ALA A 138 -5.78 2.80 -20.78
N LEU A 139 -5.68 1.54 -20.35
CA LEU A 139 -4.76 1.08 -19.31
C LEU A 139 -3.38 0.71 -19.88
N ARG A 140 -2.32 1.01 -19.14
CA ARG A 140 -0.96 0.52 -19.40
C ARG A 140 -0.84 -0.94 -18.95
N ARG A 141 0.19 -1.64 -19.44
CA ARG A 141 0.46 -3.05 -19.05
C ARG A 141 0.46 -3.29 -17.54
N SER A 142 1.07 -2.39 -16.76
CA SER A 142 1.08 -2.51 -15.30
C SER A 142 -0.30 -2.31 -14.66
N GLU A 143 -1.08 -1.36 -15.17
CA GLU A 143 -2.45 -1.10 -14.73
C GLU A 143 -3.38 -2.26 -15.11
N THR A 144 -3.24 -2.81 -16.31
CA THR A 144 -3.92 -4.04 -16.74
C THR A 144 -3.60 -5.20 -15.81
N HIS A 145 -2.33 -5.41 -15.45
CA HIS A 145 -1.95 -6.49 -14.55
C HIS A 145 -2.57 -6.34 -13.16
N ILE A 146 -2.62 -5.12 -12.61
CA ILE A 146 -3.29 -4.86 -11.32
C ILE A 146 -4.80 -5.07 -11.45
N ALA A 147 -5.43 -4.54 -12.50
CA ALA A 147 -6.86 -4.68 -12.74
C ALA A 147 -7.29 -6.16 -12.83
N ARG A 148 -6.45 -7.02 -13.42
CA ARG A 148 -6.67 -8.48 -13.50
C ARG A 148 -6.74 -9.18 -12.13
N GLN A 149 -6.17 -8.59 -11.08
CA GLN A 149 -6.21 -9.13 -9.72
C GLN A 149 -7.48 -8.69 -8.94
N ILE A 150 -8.18 -7.67 -9.44
CA ILE A 150 -9.32 -7.04 -8.75
C ILE A 150 -10.62 -7.40 -9.45
N PHE A 151 -10.60 -7.54 -10.77
CA PHE A 151 -11.78 -7.67 -11.61
C PHE A 151 -11.77 -8.99 -12.39
N SER A 152 -12.96 -9.59 -12.53
CA SER A 152 -13.20 -10.84 -13.26
C SER A 152 -13.83 -10.59 -14.63
N SER A 153 -13.48 -11.37 -15.63
CA SER A 153 -14.07 -11.31 -16.97
C SER A 153 -15.08 -12.45 -17.18
N LEU A 154 -15.82 -12.44 -18.30
CA LEU A 154 -16.63 -13.60 -18.70
C LEU A 154 -15.76 -14.84 -18.91
N THR A 155 -14.65 -14.66 -19.61
CA THR A 155 -13.67 -15.69 -19.98
C THR A 155 -12.27 -15.18 -19.63
N ARG A 156 -11.30 -16.08 -19.48
CA ARG A 156 -9.91 -15.70 -19.18
C ARG A 156 -8.95 -16.35 -20.15
N ILE A 157 -7.90 -15.64 -20.57
CA ILE A 157 -6.78 -16.29 -21.27
C ILE A 157 -5.76 -16.76 -20.23
N ASN A 158 -5.40 -18.04 -20.28
CA ASN A 158 -4.28 -18.57 -19.52
C ASN A 158 -2.97 -18.08 -20.13
N GLU A 159 -2.15 -17.39 -19.34
CA GLU A 159 -0.90 -16.78 -19.81
C GLU A 159 0.19 -17.82 -20.11
N GLU A 160 0.11 -19.03 -19.56
CA GLU A 160 1.10 -20.10 -19.73
C GLU A 160 0.92 -20.86 -21.05
N ASN A 161 -0.31 -21.22 -21.39
CA ASN A 161 -0.61 -22.02 -22.59
C ASN A 161 -1.39 -21.24 -23.68
N GLY A 162 -1.86 -20.02 -23.38
CA GLY A 162 -2.61 -19.17 -24.31
C GLY A 162 -4.06 -19.61 -24.53
N GLU A 163 -4.55 -20.61 -23.79
CA GLU A 163 -5.88 -21.17 -23.96
C GLU A 163 -6.96 -20.32 -23.28
N LEU A 164 -8.17 -20.41 -23.81
CA LEU A 164 -9.34 -19.74 -23.26
C LEU A 164 -9.96 -20.60 -22.15
N GLU A 165 -10.00 -20.05 -20.94
CA GLU A 165 -10.53 -20.65 -19.73
C GLU A 165 -11.80 -19.95 -19.25
N ALA A 166 -12.55 -20.67 -18.41
CA ALA A 166 -13.68 -20.12 -17.67
C ALA A 166 -13.23 -19.11 -16.61
N ASP A 167 -14.03 -18.06 -16.41
CA ASP A 167 -13.96 -17.16 -15.26
C ASP A 167 -15.36 -17.09 -14.63
N ILE A 168 -16.07 -15.94 -14.70
CA ILE A 168 -17.46 -15.89 -14.22
C ILE A 168 -18.39 -16.70 -15.12
N ALA A 169 -18.10 -16.80 -16.43
CA ALA A 169 -18.78 -17.75 -17.30
C ALA A 169 -18.05 -19.10 -17.25
N HIS A 170 -18.76 -20.14 -16.82
CA HIS A 170 -18.20 -21.49 -16.73
C HIS A 170 -18.35 -22.28 -18.03
N HIS A 171 -19.21 -21.82 -18.93
CA HIS A 171 -19.41 -22.42 -20.25
C HIS A 171 -19.91 -21.35 -21.24
N TRP A 172 -19.59 -21.53 -22.52
CA TRP A 172 -20.10 -20.70 -23.60
C TRP A 172 -20.15 -21.50 -24.89
N GLN A 173 -21.05 -21.11 -25.80
CA GLN A 173 -21.22 -21.76 -27.08
C GLN A 173 -21.71 -20.77 -28.14
N GLN A 174 -21.31 -21.02 -29.38
CA GLN A 174 -21.81 -20.30 -30.53
C GLN A 174 -23.10 -20.98 -31.00
N ILE A 175 -24.24 -20.33 -30.80
CA ILE A 175 -25.56 -20.84 -31.23
C ILE A 175 -25.73 -20.65 -32.74
N SER A 176 -25.24 -19.53 -33.26
CA SER A 176 -25.18 -19.24 -34.69
C SER A 176 -23.99 -18.31 -34.99
N PRO A 177 -23.65 -18.04 -36.27
CA PRO A 177 -22.58 -17.10 -36.62
C PRO A 177 -22.71 -15.72 -35.94
N LEU A 178 -23.94 -15.30 -35.63
CA LEU A 178 -24.26 -13.99 -35.05
C LEU A 178 -24.76 -14.07 -33.59
N HIS A 179 -24.67 -15.23 -32.94
CA HIS A 179 -25.26 -15.44 -31.62
C HIS A 179 -24.37 -16.30 -30.73
N TRP A 180 -23.93 -15.71 -29.63
CA TRP A 180 -23.19 -16.39 -28.58
C TRP A 180 -24.03 -16.48 -27.30
N ARG A 181 -23.95 -17.63 -26.63
CA ARG A 181 -24.55 -17.85 -25.32
C ARG A 181 -23.48 -18.18 -24.29
N PHE A 182 -23.50 -17.49 -23.16
CA PHE A 182 -22.63 -17.70 -22.01
C PHE A 182 -23.46 -18.13 -20.79
N PHE A 183 -22.93 -19.07 -20.02
CA PHE A 183 -23.52 -19.57 -18.78
C PHE A 183 -22.66 -19.13 -17.60
N LEU A 184 -23.23 -18.32 -16.72
CA LEU A 184 -22.56 -17.67 -15.61
C LEU A 184 -22.73 -18.48 -14.32
N ARG A 185 -21.73 -18.39 -13.44
CA ARG A 185 -21.79 -19.00 -12.11
C ARG A 185 -22.78 -18.21 -11.24
N PRO A 186 -23.75 -18.86 -10.56
CA PRO A 186 -24.56 -18.20 -9.55
C PRO A 186 -23.74 -17.92 -8.28
N GLY A 187 -24.20 -17.00 -7.42
CA GLY A 187 -23.58 -16.73 -6.12
C GLY A 187 -22.22 -16.04 -6.19
N VAL A 188 -21.87 -15.41 -7.31
CA VAL A 188 -20.68 -14.54 -7.40
C VAL A 188 -20.97 -13.24 -6.65
N HIS A 189 -20.04 -12.76 -5.84
CA HIS A 189 -20.20 -11.55 -5.03
C HIS A 189 -19.13 -10.52 -5.37
N PHE A 190 -19.50 -9.24 -5.30
CA PHE A 190 -18.53 -8.14 -5.32
C PHE A 190 -17.74 -8.10 -4.01
N HIS A 191 -16.59 -7.42 -4.03
CA HIS A 191 -15.76 -7.17 -2.83
C HIS A 191 -16.50 -6.48 -1.68
N HIS A 192 -17.59 -5.76 -1.98
CA HIS A 192 -18.45 -5.10 -0.98
C HIS A 192 -19.64 -5.95 -0.51
N GLY A 193 -19.71 -7.22 -0.92
CA GLY A 193 -20.67 -8.21 -0.41
C GLY A 193 -22.03 -8.27 -1.11
N ARG A 194 -22.33 -7.42 -2.11
CA ARG A 194 -23.54 -7.58 -2.93
C ARG A 194 -23.33 -8.74 -3.91
N GLU A 195 -24.37 -9.52 -4.15
CA GLU A 195 -24.37 -10.53 -5.21
C GLU A 195 -24.34 -9.86 -6.60
N LEU A 196 -23.66 -10.51 -7.53
CA LEU A 196 -23.60 -10.13 -8.93
C LEU A 196 -24.92 -10.48 -9.62
N GLU A 197 -25.58 -9.49 -10.22
CA GLU A 197 -26.82 -9.70 -10.97
C GLU A 197 -26.58 -9.73 -12.49
N MET A 198 -27.57 -10.15 -13.29
CA MET A 198 -27.40 -10.18 -14.76
C MET A 198 -27.38 -8.77 -15.38
N ASP A 199 -28.23 -7.85 -14.92
CA ASP A 199 -28.29 -6.46 -15.41
C ASP A 199 -26.95 -5.73 -15.27
N ASP A 200 -26.27 -6.12 -14.23
CA ASP A 200 -24.98 -5.72 -13.75
C ASP A 200 -23.89 -6.10 -14.80
N VAL A 201 -23.89 -7.36 -15.25
CA VAL A 201 -23.04 -7.87 -16.33
C VAL A 201 -23.38 -7.17 -17.65
N ILE A 202 -24.67 -7.09 -17.98
CA ILE A 202 -25.18 -6.46 -19.20
C ILE A 202 -24.75 -4.99 -19.27
N ALA A 203 -24.92 -4.21 -18.21
CA ALA A 203 -24.52 -2.81 -18.14
C ALA A 203 -23.02 -2.63 -18.37
N SER A 204 -22.20 -3.56 -17.87
CA SER A 204 -20.75 -3.50 -18.04
C SER A 204 -20.35 -3.77 -19.48
N LEU A 205 -20.95 -4.76 -20.12
CA LEU A 205 -20.69 -5.06 -21.53
C LEU A 205 -21.26 -3.96 -22.47
N LYS A 206 -22.41 -3.38 -22.14
CA LYS A 206 -22.95 -2.23 -22.89
C LYS A 206 -22.00 -1.03 -22.86
N ARG A 207 -21.29 -0.81 -21.74
CA ARG A 207 -20.29 0.26 -21.63
C ARG A 207 -19.14 0.11 -22.61
N ILE A 208 -18.70 -1.10 -22.94
CA ILE A 208 -17.60 -1.29 -23.91
C ILE A 208 -18.06 -1.25 -25.36
N ASN A 209 -19.36 -1.38 -25.62
CA ASN A 209 -19.90 -1.33 -26.98
C ASN A 209 -19.61 0.04 -27.66
N THR A 210 -19.30 1.07 -26.88
CA THR A 210 -18.85 2.37 -27.42
C THR A 210 -17.45 2.33 -28.04
N LEU A 211 -16.67 1.29 -27.78
CA LEU A 211 -15.33 1.13 -28.33
C LEU A 211 -15.42 0.45 -29.71
N PRO A 212 -14.63 0.91 -30.72
CA PRO A 212 -14.70 0.36 -32.07
C PRO A 212 -14.59 -1.16 -32.16
N LEU A 213 -13.78 -1.77 -31.28
CA LEU A 213 -13.55 -3.23 -31.25
C LEU A 213 -14.83 -4.03 -30.94
N TYR A 214 -15.77 -3.47 -30.19
CA TYR A 214 -17.00 -4.15 -29.76
C TYR A 214 -18.25 -3.62 -30.48
N SER A 215 -18.11 -2.65 -31.38
CA SER A 215 -19.21 -1.99 -32.09
C SER A 215 -20.12 -2.92 -32.90
N HIS A 216 -19.67 -4.15 -33.15
CA HIS A 216 -20.44 -5.19 -33.82
C HIS A 216 -21.36 -5.96 -32.87
N ILE A 217 -21.34 -5.68 -31.56
CA ILE A 217 -22.32 -6.21 -30.61
C ILE A 217 -23.63 -5.43 -30.78
N ALA A 218 -24.65 -6.10 -31.31
CA ALA A 218 -25.96 -5.52 -31.57
C ALA A 218 -26.80 -5.43 -30.29
N ASP A 219 -26.86 -6.53 -29.54
CA ASP A 219 -27.69 -6.62 -28.34
C ASP A 219 -27.11 -7.61 -27.32
N ILE A 220 -27.46 -7.39 -26.06
CA ILE A 220 -27.02 -8.19 -24.92
C ILE A 220 -28.21 -8.38 -23.99
N VAL A 221 -28.68 -9.62 -23.90
CA VAL A 221 -29.89 -9.98 -23.16
C VAL A 221 -29.64 -11.18 -22.25
N SER A 222 -30.49 -11.34 -21.23
CA SER A 222 -30.49 -12.52 -20.37
C SER A 222 -31.83 -13.23 -20.54
N PRO A 223 -31.92 -14.31 -21.36
CA PRO A 223 -33.19 -14.99 -21.60
C PRO A 223 -33.70 -15.75 -20.37
N THR A 224 -32.77 -16.20 -19.53
CA THR A 224 -33.03 -16.93 -18.28
C THR A 224 -31.95 -16.56 -17.25
N PRO A 225 -32.20 -16.75 -15.94
CA PRO A 225 -31.20 -16.49 -14.91
C PRO A 225 -29.85 -17.14 -15.24
N TRP A 226 -28.77 -16.39 -15.02
CA TRP A 226 -27.39 -16.84 -15.23
C TRP A 226 -27.04 -17.25 -16.67
N THR A 227 -27.89 -16.90 -17.63
CA THR A 227 -27.65 -17.11 -19.05
C THR A 227 -27.57 -15.75 -19.73
N LEU A 228 -26.50 -15.53 -20.49
CA LEU A 228 -26.25 -14.30 -21.22
C LEU A 228 -26.18 -14.60 -22.72
N ASP A 229 -27.01 -13.93 -23.50
CA ASP A 229 -26.99 -14.00 -24.95
C ASP A 229 -26.43 -12.69 -25.52
N ILE A 230 -25.44 -12.82 -26.40
CA ILE A 230 -24.84 -11.71 -27.13
C ILE A 230 -25.14 -11.90 -28.61
N HIS A 231 -25.85 -10.93 -29.19
CA HIS A 231 -26.20 -10.88 -30.59
C HIS A 231 -25.26 -9.93 -31.33
N LEU A 232 -24.76 -10.36 -32.49
CA LEU A 232 -23.77 -9.63 -33.28
C LEU A 232 -24.38 -9.16 -34.60
N THR A 233 -23.88 -8.03 -35.12
CA THR A 233 -24.20 -7.55 -36.47
C THR A 233 -23.37 -8.22 -37.54
N GLN A 234 -22.22 -8.80 -37.18
CA GLN A 234 -21.31 -9.50 -38.07
C GLN A 234 -20.73 -10.75 -37.38
N PRO A 235 -20.37 -11.81 -38.11
CA PRO A 235 -19.84 -13.02 -37.49
C PRO A 235 -18.48 -12.76 -36.82
N ASP A 236 -18.38 -13.11 -35.53
CA ASP A 236 -17.11 -13.08 -34.80
C ASP A 236 -16.95 -14.37 -33.98
N ARG A 237 -16.04 -15.24 -34.44
CA ARG A 237 -15.68 -16.48 -33.74
C ARG A 237 -14.73 -16.25 -32.57
N TRP A 238 -14.10 -15.08 -32.50
CA TRP A 238 -13.13 -14.71 -31.48
C TRP A 238 -13.76 -13.89 -30.35
N LEU A 239 -15.07 -13.64 -30.38
CA LEU A 239 -15.77 -12.88 -29.34
C LEU A 239 -15.43 -13.37 -27.91
N PRO A 240 -15.45 -14.67 -27.59
CA PRO A 240 -15.07 -15.14 -26.26
C PRO A 240 -13.63 -14.76 -25.87
N LEU A 241 -12.70 -14.70 -26.82
CA LEU A 241 -11.33 -14.25 -26.60
C LEU A 241 -11.24 -12.74 -26.38
N LEU A 242 -12.04 -11.96 -27.13
CA LEU A 242 -12.09 -10.50 -26.99
C LEU A 242 -12.61 -10.09 -25.60
N LEU A 243 -13.56 -10.84 -25.06
CA LEU A 243 -14.18 -10.55 -23.77
C LEU A 243 -13.27 -10.76 -22.55
N ASP A 244 -12.13 -11.48 -22.66
CA ASP A 244 -11.10 -11.54 -21.59
C ASP A 244 -10.53 -10.16 -21.25
N LYS A 245 -10.45 -9.29 -22.26
CA LYS A 245 -9.89 -7.94 -22.10
C LYS A 245 -10.82 -7.03 -21.32
N PHE A 246 -12.06 -7.45 -21.08
CA PHE A 246 -13.04 -6.69 -20.32
C PHE A 246 -13.41 -7.40 -19.03
N ARG A 247 -13.09 -6.74 -17.91
CA ARG A 247 -13.23 -7.27 -16.56
C ARG A 247 -14.16 -6.39 -15.75
N ARG A 248 -14.83 -6.96 -14.76
CA ARG A 248 -15.79 -6.29 -13.90
C ARG A 248 -15.47 -6.51 -12.42
#